data_AF-A0A955WRU9-F1
#
_entry.id   AF-A0A955WRU9-F1
#
_cell.length_a   1.000
_cell.length_b   1.000
_cell.length_c   1.000
_cell.angle_alpha   90.00
_cell.angle_beta   90.00
_cell.angle_gamma   90.00
#
_symmetry.space_group_name_H-M   'P 1'
#
loop_
_entity.id
_entity.type
_entity.pdbx_description
1 polymer ?
#
loop_
_entity_poly.entity_id
_entity_poly.type
_entity_poly.pdbx_seq_one_letter_code
_entity_poly.pdbx_strand_id
1 'polypeptide(L)'
;MASATTTVGRILVVMVAGALAACVGPEPDRPPVGTTEAALAAEALPDGVWAVEAPDLSRDRADALKVRTDHLASLRLAVAQPYKDGDLCTHGVEAWSAPCSAEQPAGCLLAATYATVYGGELVVGWREKTVRFSRLEWLVKALPGFAEPAMLEKGLKDPSAERLNRLAAEIIALRLNVDLNAHGQLGEASLGEAILVQGALAGLTVSEALELAEQALGGFPDKMERRGLNVDTLTLALAWVNGLSPDCRVHSAFMRQGR
;
A
#
# COMPACT_ATOMS: atom_id res chain seq x y z
N MET A 1 -53.92 -28.25 -25.85
CA MET A 1 -52.87 -28.74 -24.94
C MET A 1 -51.74 -29.24 -25.81
N ALA A 2 -50.66 -28.46 -25.95
CA ALA A 2 -49.54 -28.78 -26.83
C ALA A 2 -48.37 -29.26 -25.97
N SER A 3 -47.90 -30.49 -26.24
CA SER A 3 -46.74 -31.09 -25.58
C SER A 3 -45.48 -30.70 -26.35
N ALA A 4 -44.52 -30.07 -25.68
CA ALA A 4 -43.21 -29.75 -26.25
C ALA A 4 -42.21 -30.81 -25.78
N THR A 5 -41.60 -31.51 -26.74
CA THR A 5 -40.55 -32.50 -26.51
C THR A 5 -39.20 -31.80 -26.52
N THR A 6 -38.48 -31.81 -25.41
CA THR A 6 -37.14 -31.22 -25.30
C THR A 6 -36.07 -32.28 -25.50
N THR A 7 -35.31 -32.16 -26.59
CA THR A 7 -34.13 -32.98 -26.90
C THR A 7 -32.93 -32.47 -26.11
N VAL A 8 -32.33 -33.34 -25.29
CA VAL A 8 -31.10 -33.04 -24.54
C VAL A 8 -29.90 -33.53 -25.36
N GLY A 9 -29.09 -32.59 -25.88
CA GLY A 9 -27.81 -32.88 -26.51
C GLY A 9 -26.70 -33.05 -25.47
N ARG A 10 -25.90 -34.12 -25.60
CA ARG A 10 -24.69 -34.35 -24.78
C ARG A 10 -23.53 -33.54 -25.34
N ILE A 11 -22.90 -32.71 -24.50
CA ILE A 11 -21.67 -31.97 -24.82
C ILE A 11 -20.49 -32.71 -24.19
N LEU A 12 -19.54 -33.14 -25.01
CA LEU A 12 -18.26 -33.70 -24.59
C LEU A 12 -17.27 -32.55 -24.36
N VAL A 13 -16.80 -32.36 -23.12
CA VAL A 13 -15.78 -31.35 -22.79
C VAL A 13 -14.44 -32.03 -22.65
N VAL A 14 -13.55 -31.82 -23.63
CA VAL A 14 -12.14 -32.21 -23.57
C VAL A 14 -11.38 -31.14 -22.78
N MET A 15 -10.88 -31.48 -21.60
CA MET A 15 -9.96 -30.60 -20.85
C MET A 15 -8.54 -30.75 -21.40
N VAL A 16 -8.03 -29.69 -22.02
CA VAL A 16 -6.61 -29.56 -22.37
C VAL A 16 -5.89 -28.89 -21.21
N ALA A 17 -4.96 -29.60 -20.58
CA ALA A 17 -4.04 -29.06 -19.60
C ALA A 17 -3.02 -28.14 -20.30
N GLY A 18 -3.09 -26.84 -20.04
CA GLY A 18 -2.12 -25.85 -20.52
C GLY A 18 -0.87 -25.88 -19.65
N ALA A 19 0.21 -26.43 -20.20
CA ALA A 19 1.57 -26.27 -19.68
C ALA A 19 2.21 -25.00 -20.26
N LEU A 20 3.03 -24.36 -19.43
CA LEU A 20 3.85 -23.17 -19.70
C LEU A 20 4.58 -23.24 -21.04
N ALA A 21 4.40 -22.21 -21.88
CA ALA A 21 5.19 -21.99 -23.08
C ALA A 21 6.29 -20.96 -22.81
N ALA A 22 7.52 -21.46 -22.71
CA ALA A 22 8.73 -20.67 -23.00
C ALA A 22 8.87 -20.52 -24.51
N CYS A 23 9.36 -19.37 -24.95
CA CYS A 23 9.59 -19.00 -26.34
C CYS A 23 10.47 -20.01 -27.08
N VAL A 24 9.92 -20.70 -28.09
CA VAL A 24 10.67 -21.42 -29.13
C VAL A 24 10.02 -21.09 -30.49
N GLY A 25 10.86 -20.83 -31.48
CA GLY A 25 10.51 -20.24 -32.77
C GLY A 25 9.69 -21.11 -33.73
N PRO A 26 9.50 -20.64 -34.98
CA PRO A 26 8.52 -21.20 -35.91
C PRO A 26 9.01 -22.51 -36.54
N GLU A 27 8.21 -23.57 -36.42
CA GLU A 27 8.40 -24.85 -37.11
C GLU A 27 7.33 -24.98 -38.22
N PRO A 28 7.71 -25.15 -39.49
CA PRO A 28 6.78 -25.43 -40.58
C PRO A 28 6.52 -26.94 -40.69
N ASP A 29 5.35 -27.30 -41.24
CA ASP A 29 4.84 -28.66 -41.49
C ASP A 29 4.25 -29.44 -40.31
N ARG A 30 2.93 -29.33 -40.16
CA ARG A 30 2.10 -30.34 -39.48
C ARG A 30 0.94 -30.75 -40.39
N PRO A 31 0.78 -32.05 -40.72
CA PRO A 31 -0.32 -32.53 -41.56
C PRO A 31 -1.67 -32.54 -40.82
N PRO A 32 -2.80 -32.55 -41.55
CA PRO A 32 -4.13 -32.41 -40.97
C PRO A 32 -4.54 -33.63 -40.13
N VAL A 33 -5.09 -33.35 -38.95
CA VAL A 33 -5.68 -34.35 -38.05
C VAL A 33 -7.02 -34.81 -38.62
N GLY A 34 -7.08 -36.09 -39.03
CA GLY A 34 -8.31 -36.74 -39.48
C GLY A 34 -9.28 -36.97 -38.32
N THR A 35 -10.55 -36.64 -38.55
CA THR A 35 -11.68 -36.94 -37.67
C THR A 35 -12.13 -38.38 -37.89
N THR A 36 -11.87 -39.27 -36.94
CA THR A 36 -12.56 -40.57 -36.86
C THR A 36 -13.60 -40.50 -35.75
N GLU A 37 -14.85 -40.21 -36.14
CA GLU A 37 -16.03 -40.52 -35.34
C GLU A 37 -16.17 -42.04 -35.25
N ALA A 38 -15.78 -42.61 -34.12
CA ALA A 38 -16.02 -44.00 -33.79
C ALA A 38 -17.48 -44.15 -33.37
N ALA A 39 -18.25 -44.86 -34.21
CA ALA A 39 -19.58 -45.36 -33.89
C ALA A 39 -19.49 -46.35 -32.71
N LEU A 40 -19.90 -45.92 -31.52
CA LEU A 40 -20.15 -46.79 -30.38
C LEU A 40 -21.56 -47.34 -30.49
N ALA A 41 -21.64 -48.61 -30.89
CA ALA A 41 -22.85 -49.41 -30.89
C ALA A 41 -23.40 -49.53 -29.46
N ALA A 42 -24.72 -49.39 -29.33
CA ALA A 42 -25.46 -49.62 -28.10
C ALA A 42 -25.50 -51.12 -27.78
N GLU A 43 -24.57 -51.59 -26.93
CA GLU A 43 -24.74 -52.87 -26.23
C GLU A 43 -25.82 -52.72 -25.16
N ALA A 44 -26.79 -53.64 -25.17
CA ALA A 44 -27.85 -53.72 -24.18
C ALA A 44 -27.25 -54.11 -22.83
N LEU A 45 -27.48 -53.28 -21.81
CA LEU A 45 -27.09 -53.58 -20.43
C LEU A 45 -27.87 -54.81 -19.92
N PRO A 46 -27.23 -55.72 -19.16
CA PRO A 46 -27.90 -56.87 -18.58
C PRO A 46 -28.92 -56.46 -17.51
N ASP A 47 -29.99 -57.26 -17.39
CA ASP A 47 -31.06 -57.07 -16.41
C ASP A 47 -30.49 -57.03 -14.97
N GLY A 48 -30.83 -55.97 -14.23
CA GLY A 48 -30.42 -55.78 -12.82
C GLY A 48 -29.45 -54.62 -12.57
N VAL A 49 -28.99 -53.91 -13.61
CA VAL A 49 -28.21 -52.68 -13.43
C VAL A 49 -29.16 -51.49 -13.25
N TRP A 50 -29.29 -51.02 -12.01
CA TRP A 50 -30.02 -49.80 -11.69
C TRP A 50 -29.25 -48.60 -12.26
N ALA A 51 -29.87 -47.85 -13.16
CA ALA A 51 -29.34 -46.57 -13.60
C ALA A 51 -29.30 -45.63 -12.40
N VAL A 52 -28.11 -45.41 -11.85
CA VAL A 52 -27.89 -44.34 -10.89
C VAL A 52 -27.95 -43.05 -11.71
N GLU A 53 -29.01 -42.25 -11.51
CA GLU A 53 -29.08 -40.92 -12.12
C GLU A 53 -27.80 -40.16 -11.75
N ALA A 54 -27.01 -39.83 -12.77
CA ALA A 54 -25.84 -39.00 -12.54
C ALA A 54 -26.31 -37.68 -11.93
N PRO A 55 -25.74 -37.24 -10.80
CA PRO A 55 -26.16 -36.00 -10.17
C PRO A 55 -26.07 -34.85 -11.18
N ASP A 56 -27.07 -33.98 -11.17
CA ASP A 56 -27.14 -32.83 -12.07
C ASP A 56 -26.08 -31.79 -11.69
N LEU A 57 -24.84 -32.03 -12.16
CA LEU A 57 -23.69 -31.16 -11.97
C LEU A 57 -23.86 -29.77 -12.61
N SER A 58 -24.95 -29.53 -13.37
CA SER A 58 -25.22 -28.23 -13.99
C SER A 58 -25.66 -27.17 -12.97
N ARG A 59 -26.44 -27.57 -11.95
CA ARG A 59 -26.81 -26.70 -10.82
C ARG A 59 -25.60 -26.35 -9.96
N ASP A 60 -24.80 -27.35 -9.60
CA ASP A 60 -23.59 -27.15 -8.78
C ASP A 60 -22.57 -26.22 -9.45
N ARG A 61 -22.44 -26.29 -10.79
CA ARG A 61 -21.58 -25.36 -11.54
C ARG A 61 -22.12 -23.94 -11.57
N ALA A 62 -23.43 -23.77 -11.73
CA ALA A 62 -24.04 -22.44 -11.75
C ALA A 62 -23.90 -21.75 -10.39
N ASP A 63 -24.11 -22.48 -9.30
CA ASP A 63 -23.96 -21.98 -7.93
C ASP A 63 -22.49 -21.65 -7.61
N ALA A 64 -21.54 -22.51 -8.01
CA ALA A 64 -20.12 -22.23 -7.85
C ALA A 64 -19.66 -20.99 -8.65
N LEU A 65 -20.20 -20.79 -9.86
CA LEU A 65 -19.89 -19.60 -10.67
C LEU A 65 -20.47 -18.34 -10.04
N LYS A 66 -21.69 -18.42 -9.51
CA LYS A 66 -22.34 -17.30 -8.82
C LYS A 66 -21.57 -16.90 -7.56
N VAL A 67 -21.20 -17.86 -6.69
CA VAL A 67 -20.39 -17.61 -5.50
C VAL A 67 -19.05 -16.95 -5.86
N ARG A 68 -18.40 -17.41 -6.94
CA ARG A 68 -17.14 -16.82 -7.40
C ARG A 68 -17.33 -15.40 -7.97
N THR A 69 -18.47 -15.14 -8.63
CA THR A 69 -18.80 -13.82 -9.16
C THR A 69 -19.14 -12.84 -8.03
N ASP A 70 -19.89 -13.28 -7.03
CA ASP A 70 -20.21 -12.50 -5.82
C ASP A 70 -18.95 -12.24 -4.97
N HIS A 71 -18.04 -13.21 -4.90
CA HIS A 71 -16.74 -13.03 -4.26
C HIS A 71 -15.85 -12.04 -5.02
N LEU A 72 -15.82 -12.09 -6.36
CA LEU A 72 -15.11 -11.10 -7.17
C LEU A 72 -15.76 -9.72 -7.13
N ALA A 73 -17.09 -9.64 -7.01
CA ALA A 73 -17.83 -8.40 -6.86
C ALA A 73 -17.58 -7.75 -5.48
N SER A 74 -17.56 -8.54 -4.41
CA SER A 74 -17.17 -8.07 -3.07
C SER A 74 -15.68 -7.69 -2.98
N LEU A 75 -14.80 -8.40 -3.68
CA LEU A 75 -13.39 -8.02 -3.84
C LEU A 75 -13.21 -6.71 -4.64
N ARG A 76 -14.09 -6.46 -5.63
CA ARG A 76 -14.13 -5.19 -6.38
C ARG A 76 -14.76 -4.05 -5.58
N LEU A 77 -15.72 -4.34 -4.70
CA LEU A 77 -16.32 -3.35 -3.80
C LEU A 77 -15.38 -2.97 -2.65
N ALA A 78 -14.43 -3.84 -2.31
CA ALA A 78 -13.32 -3.56 -1.40
C ALA A 78 -12.12 -2.87 -2.09
N VAL A 79 -12.28 -2.37 -3.32
CA VAL A 79 -11.35 -1.38 -3.86
C VAL A 79 -11.62 -0.11 -3.07
N ALA A 80 -10.74 0.16 -2.11
CA ALA A 80 -10.83 1.34 -1.27
C ALA A 80 -11.01 2.58 -2.15
N GLN A 81 -11.94 3.46 -1.78
CA GLN A 81 -12.22 4.65 -2.58
C GLN A 81 -10.92 5.46 -2.70
N PRO A 82 -10.60 6.00 -3.88
CA PRO A 82 -9.45 6.87 -4.01
C PRO A 82 -9.66 8.09 -3.11
N TYR A 83 -8.58 8.54 -2.46
CA TYR A 83 -8.61 9.79 -1.73
C TYR A 83 -8.95 10.97 -2.66
N LYS A 84 -9.78 11.89 -2.18
CA LYS A 84 -10.07 13.18 -2.82
C LYS A 84 -9.16 14.28 -2.26
N ASP A 85 -9.11 15.41 -2.95
CA ASP A 85 -8.43 16.60 -2.44
C ASP A 85 -8.99 16.98 -1.06
N GLY A 86 -8.09 17.31 -0.12
CA GLY A 86 -8.41 17.58 1.27
C GLY A 86 -8.44 16.35 2.18
N ASP A 87 -8.50 15.12 1.65
CA ASP A 87 -8.50 13.93 2.52
C ASP A 87 -7.15 13.79 3.24
N LEU A 88 -6.05 13.94 2.50
CA LEU A 88 -4.71 13.85 3.04
C LEU A 88 -4.00 15.18 2.82
N CYS A 89 -3.21 15.60 3.80
CA CYS A 89 -2.33 16.77 3.70
C CYS A 89 -0.98 16.39 4.27
N THR A 90 0.09 16.64 3.51
CA THR A 90 1.46 16.44 4.00
C THR A 90 2.30 17.65 3.63
N HIS A 91 3.25 17.98 4.49
CA HIS A 91 4.21 19.04 4.25
C HIS A 91 5.64 18.50 4.36
N GLY A 92 6.50 18.97 3.47
CA GLY A 92 7.92 18.71 3.50
C GLY A 92 8.63 19.45 4.63
N VAL A 93 9.89 19.07 4.86
CA VAL A 93 10.77 19.70 5.85
C VAL A 93 10.82 21.23 5.68
N GLU A 94 10.94 21.72 4.44
CA GLU A 94 11.03 23.14 4.15
C GLU A 94 9.80 23.91 4.64
N ALA A 95 8.60 23.39 4.36
CA ALA A 95 7.34 24.01 4.77
C ALA A 95 7.17 24.03 6.30
N TRP A 96 7.62 23.00 7.01
CA TRP A 96 7.63 22.98 8.48
C TRP A 96 8.67 23.90 9.10
N SER A 97 9.77 24.16 8.40
CA SER A 97 10.83 25.09 8.83
C SER A 97 10.51 26.56 8.53
N ALA A 98 9.54 26.81 7.65
CA ALA A 98 9.23 28.15 7.19
C ALA A 98 8.64 29.00 8.34
N PRO A 99 9.03 30.29 8.45
CA PRO A 99 8.36 31.21 9.35
C PRO A 99 6.87 31.32 9.01
N CYS A 100 6.03 31.51 10.03
CA CYS A 100 4.60 31.72 9.82
C CYS A 100 4.34 32.96 8.95
N SER A 101 3.76 32.75 7.76
CA SER A 101 3.24 33.79 6.88
C SER A 101 2.01 33.27 6.10
N ALA A 102 1.33 34.16 5.37
CA ALA A 102 0.18 33.77 4.54
C ALA A 102 0.58 32.78 3.42
N GLU A 103 1.81 32.88 2.92
CA GLU A 103 2.40 32.01 1.91
C GLU A 103 2.97 30.71 2.50
N GLN A 104 3.11 30.65 3.83
CA GLN A 104 3.71 29.53 4.57
C GLN A 104 2.76 29.03 5.69
N PRO A 105 1.58 28.51 5.32
CA PRO A 105 0.54 28.15 6.28
C PRO A 105 0.96 27.01 7.23
N ALA A 106 1.85 26.11 6.80
CA ALA A 106 2.38 25.04 7.64
C ALA A 106 3.16 25.58 8.85
N GLY A 107 3.99 26.60 8.66
CA GLY A 107 4.70 27.28 9.74
C GLY A 107 3.74 27.93 10.76
N CYS A 108 2.65 28.53 10.27
CA CYS A 108 1.60 29.08 11.15
C CYS A 108 0.85 28.00 11.92
N LEU A 109 0.49 26.91 11.25
CA LEU A 109 -0.20 25.77 11.86
C LEU A 109 0.66 25.17 12.97
N LEU A 110 1.94 24.92 12.69
CA LEU A 110 2.88 24.37 13.67
C LEU A 110 3.01 25.32 14.87
N ALA A 111 3.15 26.62 14.64
CA ALA A 111 3.22 27.61 15.71
C ALA A 111 1.99 27.63 16.62
N ALA A 112 0.80 27.48 16.05
CA ALA A 112 -0.46 27.47 16.80
C ALA A 112 -0.71 26.16 17.57
N THR A 113 -0.19 25.03 17.09
CA THR A 113 -0.58 23.70 17.58
C THR A 113 0.51 22.99 18.39
N TYR A 114 1.78 23.36 18.23
CA TYR A 114 2.91 22.64 18.81
C TYR A 114 2.78 22.40 20.32
N ALA A 115 2.45 23.44 21.09
CA ALA A 115 2.33 23.31 22.55
C ALA A 115 1.17 22.37 22.97
N THR A 116 0.07 22.40 22.23
CA THR A 116 -1.12 21.57 22.51
C THR A 116 -0.88 20.10 22.16
N VAL A 117 -0.19 19.84 21.04
CA VAL A 117 0.05 18.49 20.52
C VAL A 117 1.20 17.80 21.26
N TYR A 118 2.28 18.53 21.55
CA TYR A 118 3.51 17.97 22.10
C TYR A 118 3.74 18.30 23.58
N GLY A 119 2.84 19.05 24.23
CA GLY A 119 3.06 19.51 25.61
C GLY A 119 4.31 20.39 25.76
N GLY A 120 4.81 20.95 24.65
CA GLY A 120 6.04 21.73 24.58
C GLY A 120 7.30 20.96 24.17
N GLU A 121 7.30 19.62 24.13
CA GLU A 121 8.48 18.82 23.78
C GLU A 121 8.20 17.81 22.66
N LEU A 122 8.91 17.93 21.54
CA LEU A 122 8.93 16.92 20.49
C LEU A 122 10.12 15.99 20.70
N VAL A 123 9.88 14.68 20.65
CA VAL A 123 10.92 13.63 20.70
C VAL A 123 10.74 12.70 19.51
N VAL A 124 11.79 12.52 18.73
CA VAL A 124 11.83 11.57 17.61
C VAL A 124 13.01 10.62 17.74
N GLY A 125 12.91 9.41 17.17
CA GLY A 125 13.93 8.37 17.24
C GLY A 125 13.52 7.23 18.16
N TRP A 126 14.49 6.40 18.56
CA TRP A 126 14.17 5.12 19.21
C TRP A 126 15.08 4.83 20.40
N ARG A 127 14.48 4.38 21.51
CA ARG A 127 15.15 4.11 22.79
C ARG A 127 15.94 5.33 23.28
N GLU A 128 17.22 5.16 23.62
CA GLU A 128 18.10 6.21 24.16
C GLU A 128 18.66 7.15 23.08
N LYS A 129 18.48 6.80 21.80
CA LYS A 129 19.00 7.56 20.66
C LYS A 129 17.85 8.32 20.01
N THR A 130 17.57 9.48 20.60
CA THR A 130 16.50 10.38 20.17
C THR A 130 17.02 11.78 19.86
N VAL A 131 16.28 12.51 19.04
CA VAL A 131 16.40 13.96 18.92
C VAL A 131 15.23 14.58 19.68
N ARG A 132 15.55 15.48 20.62
CA ARG A 132 14.57 16.18 21.46
C ARG A 132 14.61 17.67 21.19
N PHE A 133 13.44 18.27 21.03
CA PHE A 133 13.24 19.72 20.96
C PHE A 133 12.40 20.19 22.14
N SER A 134 13.02 20.92 23.05
CA SER A 134 12.36 21.42 24.26
C SER A 134 11.37 22.56 24.00
N ARG A 135 11.44 23.17 22.81
CA ARG A 135 10.58 24.27 22.34
C ARG A 135 10.52 24.30 20.82
N LEU A 136 9.43 24.85 20.29
CA LEU A 136 9.24 25.06 18.85
C LEU A 136 10.39 25.88 18.21
N GLU A 137 10.90 26.90 18.89
CA GLU A 137 12.00 27.72 18.36
C GLU A 137 13.27 26.92 18.05
N TRP A 138 13.54 25.84 18.80
CA TRP A 138 14.68 24.97 18.56
C TRP A 138 14.44 24.05 17.39
N LEU A 139 13.21 23.53 17.27
CA LEU A 139 12.78 22.75 16.13
C LEU A 139 12.93 23.54 14.82
N VAL A 140 12.37 24.75 14.75
CA VAL A 140 12.41 25.60 13.55
C VAL A 140 13.85 25.96 13.16
N LYS A 141 14.73 26.23 14.13
CA LYS A 141 16.16 26.50 13.87
C LYS A 141 16.96 25.27 13.43
N ALA A 142 16.49 24.08 13.76
CA ALA A 142 17.17 22.83 13.42
C ALA A 142 16.78 22.31 12.04
N LEU A 143 15.55 22.58 11.59
CA LEU A 143 15.13 22.29 10.23
C LEU A 143 15.74 23.31 9.26
N PRO A 144 16.16 22.90 8.05
CA PRO A 144 15.86 21.60 7.42
C PRO A 144 16.85 20.46 7.74
N GLY A 145 17.86 20.68 8.59
CA GLY A 145 18.92 19.70 8.86
C GLY A 145 19.89 19.57 7.68
N PHE A 146 21.09 20.12 7.84
CA PHE A 146 22.10 20.20 6.79
C PHE A 146 23.17 19.12 6.87
N ALA A 147 23.20 18.32 7.95
CA ALA A 147 24.17 17.23 8.04
C ALA A 147 23.75 16.05 7.13
N GLU A 148 24.74 15.33 6.62
CA GLU A 148 24.53 14.15 5.78
C GLU A 148 23.61 13.11 6.45
N PRO A 149 22.75 12.41 5.70
CA PRO A 149 21.89 11.36 6.24
C PRO A 149 22.69 10.33 7.06
N ALA A 150 22.32 10.14 8.32
CA ALA A 150 23.00 9.20 9.22
C ALA A 150 22.09 8.71 10.34
N MET A 151 22.39 7.53 10.88
CA MET A 151 21.84 7.10 12.16
C MET A 151 22.47 7.91 13.32
N LEU A 152 21.78 7.99 14.45
CA LEU A 152 22.32 8.64 15.63
C LEU A 152 23.39 7.78 16.30
N GLU A 153 24.56 8.37 16.54
CA GLU A 153 25.58 7.80 17.41
C GLU A 153 25.19 7.96 18.89
N LYS A 154 24.51 9.06 19.22
CA LYS A 154 24.01 9.42 20.56
C LYS A 154 22.77 10.30 20.46
N GLY A 155 22.01 10.41 21.54
CA GLY A 155 20.89 11.35 21.61
C GLY A 155 21.32 12.80 21.43
N LEU A 156 20.45 13.60 20.82
CA LEU A 156 20.62 15.03 20.59
C LEU A 156 19.51 15.79 21.32
N LYS A 157 19.87 16.91 21.95
CA LYS A 157 18.92 17.85 22.55
C LYS A 157 19.13 19.22 21.93
N ASP A 158 18.05 19.79 21.41
CA ASP A 158 18.00 21.10 20.75
C ASP A 158 19.18 21.31 19.76
N PRO A 159 19.44 20.36 18.81
CA PRO A 159 20.52 20.52 17.84
C PRO A 159 20.28 21.73 16.92
N SER A 160 21.35 22.31 16.38
CA SER A 160 21.26 23.27 15.27
C SER A 160 21.11 22.54 13.94
N ALA A 161 20.82 23.27 12.85
CA ALA A 161 20.68 22.69 11.51
C ALA A 161 21.94 21.97 11.04
N GLU A 162 23.13 22.44 11.38
CA GLU A 162 24.40 21.80 11.01
C GLU A 162 24.64 20.47 11.73
N ARG A 163 23.95 20.24 12.85
CA ARG A 163 24.08 19.04 13.67
C ARG A 163 22.93 18.06 13.49
N LEU A 164 21.79 18.53 12.99
CA LEU A 164 20.67 17.68 12.65
C LEU A 164 20.94 17.06 11.26
N ASN A 165 20.99 15.74 11.21
CA ASN A 165 21.11 15.06 9.93
C ASN A 165 19.80 15.03 9.16
N ARG A 166 19.90 14.91 7.84
CA ARG A 166 18.76 14.95 6.94
C ARG A 166 17.76 13.82 7.17
N LEU A 167 18.21 12.62 7.57
CA LEU A 167 17.29 11.53 7.95
C LEU A 167 16.39 11.96 9.12
N ALA A 168 16.96 12.54 10.17
CA ALA A 168 16.21 13.02 11.32
C ALA A 168 15.23 14.12 10.92
N ALA A 169 15.63 15.05 10.04
CA ALA A 169 14.75 16.11 9.55
C ALA A 169 13.53 15.55 8.80
N GLU A 170 13.71 14.56 7.91
CA GLU A 170 12.61 13.93 7.19
C GLU A 170 11.69 13.13 8.11
N ILE A 171 12.24 12.47 9.13
CA ILE A 171 11.46 11.78 10.17
C ILE A 171 10.63 12.78 10.97
N ILE A 172 11.21 13.93 11.34
CA ILE A 172 10.50 15.00 12.04
C ILE A 172 9.35 15.51 11.19
N ALA A 173 9.56 15.80 9.91
CA ALA A 173 8.49 16.23 9.01
C ALA A 173 7.37 15.19 8.92
N LEU A 174 7.70 13.91 8.81
CA LEU A 174 6.69 12.85 8.76
C LEU A 174 5.94 12.72 10.09
N ARG A 175 6.65 12.84 11.22
CA ARG A 175 6.04 12.83 12.55
C ARG A 175 5.05 13.99 12.72
N LEU A 176 5.43 15.19 12.31
CA LEU A 176 4.56 16.36 12.32
C LEU A 176 3.30 16.13 11.47
N ASN A 177 3.46 15.57 10.25
CA ASN A 177 2.33 15.25 9.37
C ASN A 177 1.36 14.27 10.04
N VAL A 178 1.86 13.17 10.63
CA VAL A 178 1.04 12.14 11.26
C VAL A 178 0.35 12.66 12.53
N ASP A 179 1.09 13.30 13.43
CA ASP A 179 0.54 13.73 14.71
C ASP A 179 -0.47 14.87 14.53
N LEU A 180 -0.20 15.84 13.64
CA LEU A 180 -1.15 16.92 13.36
C LEU A 180 -2.41 16.42 12.64
N ASN A 181 -2.29 15.44 11.75
CA ASN A 181 -3.45 14.78 11.15
C ASN A 181 -4.29 14.04 12.21
N ALA A 182 -3.65 13.29 13.11
CA ALA A 182 -4.33 12.58 14.19
C ALA A 182 -5.07 13.54 15.17
N HIS A 183 -4.61 14.80 15.27
CA HIS A 183 -5.26 15.87 16.02
C HIS A 183 -6.26 16.70 15.19
N GLY A 184 -6.61 16.26 13.98
CA GLY A 184 -7.57 16.92 13.10
C GLY A 184 -7.12 18.29 12.59
N GLN A 185 -5.80 18.54 12.58
CA GLN A 185 -5.20 19.79 12.11
C GLN A 185 -4.78 19.73 10.64
N LEU A 186 -4.71 18.53 10.06
CA LEU A 186 -4.32 18.29 8.68
C LEU A 186 -5.22 17.22 8.07
N GLY A 187 -5.85 17.52 6.94
CA GLY A 187 -6.66 16.57 6.18
C GLY A 187 -7.90 16.05 6.92
N GLU A 188 -8.77 15.32 6.21
CA GLU A 188 -9.97 14.70 6.77
C GLU A 188 -9.78 13.20 7.07
N ALA A 189 -8.89 12.52 6.35
CA ALA A 189 -8.66 11.08 6.47
C ALA A 189 -7.43 10.75 7.31
N SER A 190 -7.40 9.56 7.90
CA SER A 190 -6.28 9.07 8.70
C SER A 190 -5.03 8.84 7.84
N LEU A 191 -4.05 9.74 7.95
CA LEU A 191 -2.77 9.64 7.25
C LEU A 191 -1.97 8.45 7.74
N GLY A 192 -1.96 8.20 9.06
CA GLY A 192 -1.21 7.09 9.65
C GLY A 192 -1.63 5.71 9.13
N GLU A 193 -2.90 5.56 8.74
CA GLU A 193 -3.48 4.32 8.18
C GLU A 193 -3.35 4.21 6.66
N ALA A 194 -2.95 5.30 5.98
CA ALA A 194 -2.78 5.29 4.53
C ALA A 194 -1.65 4.32 4.14
N ILE A 195 -1.95 3.40 3.22
CA ILE A 195 -0.99 2.41 2.72
C ILE A 195 -0.25 2.99 1.52
N LEU A 196 1.08 3.01 1.59
CA LEU A 196 1.95 3.39 0.49
C LEU A 196 1.91 2.31 -0.60
N VAL A 197 1.53 2.67 -1.83
CA VAL A 197 1.39 1.71 -2.93
C VAL A 197 2.58 1.67 -3.88
N GLN A 198 3.50 2.63 -3.77
CA GLN A 198 4.69 2.74 -4.61
C GLN A 198 5.94 3.13 -3.79
N GLY A 199 7.10 3.01 -4.43
CA GLY A 199 8.39 3.38 -3.82
C GLY A 199 8.94 2.32 -2.86
N ALA A 200 10.05 2.68 -2.20
CA ALA A 200 10.82 1.77 -1.37
C ALA A 200 10.07 1.30 -0.10
N LEU A 201 9.06 2.07 0.30
CA LEU A 201 8.20 1.82 1.46
C LEU A 201 6.85 1.20 1.08
N ALA A 202 6.67 0.77 -0.17
CA ALA A 202 5.42 0.17 -0.62
C ALA A 202 4.98 -1.01 0.27
N GLY A 203 3.67 -1.09 0.50
CA GLY A 203 3.03 -2.09 1.35
C GLY A 203 3.03 -1.76 2.85
N LEU A 204 3.71 -0.70 3.28
CA LEU A 204 3.61 -0.19 4.66
C LEU A 204 2.51 0.87 4.76
N THR A 205 1.91 1.00 5.94
CA THR A 205 1.20 2.23 6.30
C THR A 205 2.18 3.36 6.56
N VAL A 206 1.71 4.62 6.54
CA VAL A 206 2.55 5.76 6.90
C VAL A 206 3.08 5.64 8.34
N SER A 207 2.27 5.17 9.29
CA SER A 207 2.71 4.95 10.66
C SER A 207 3.78 3.84 10.76
N GLU A 208 3.64 2.75 10.01
CA GLU A 208 4.66 1.70 9.95
C GLU A 208 5.97 2.19 9.32
N ALA A 209 5.88 3.04 8.28
CA ALA A 209 7.02 3.69 7.67
C ALA A 209 7.75 4.63 8.66
N LEU A 210 6.99 5.41 9.43
CA LEU A 210 7.52 6.27 10.48
C LEU A 210 8.21 5.46 11.59
N GLU A 211 7.57 4.39 12.09
CA GLU A 211 8.16 3.53 13.13
C GLU A 211 9.45 2.85 12.64
N LEU A 212 9.48 2.40 11.38
CA LEU A 212 10.67 1.85 10.75
C LEU A 212 11.81 2.88 10.72
N ALA A 213 11.48 4.12 10.38
CA ALA A 213 12.46 5.19 10.26
C ALA A 213 12.99 5.66 11.62
N GLU A 214 12.14 5.80 12.64
CA GLU A 214 12.56 6.13 14.00
C GLU A 214 13.49 5.05 14.57
N GLN A 215 13.21 3.77 14.31
CA GLN A 215 14.10 2.64 14.66
C GLN A 215 15.46 2.73 13.96
N ALA A 216 15.47 3.00 12.65
CA ALA A 216 16.70 3.18 11.90
C ALA A 216 17.52 4.36 12.45
N LEU A 217 16.88 5.51 12.68
CA LEU A 217 17.52 6.68 13.28
C LEU A 217 18.14 6.37 14.64
N GLY A 218 17.44 5.58 15.47
CA GLY A 218 17.94 5.12 16.77
C GLY A 218 19.05 4.06 16.70
N GLY A 219 19.56 3.70 15.52
CA GLY A 219 20.65 2.75 15.34
C GLY A 219 20.22 1.29 15.34
N PHE A 220 18.97 0.99 14.96
CA PHE A 220 18.45 -0.38 14.78
C PHE A 220 18.10 -0.63 13.31
N PRO A 221 19.09 -0.74 12.42
CA PRO A 221 18.85 -0.77 10.97
C PRO A 221 18.29 -2.10 10.48
N ASP A 222 18.34 -3.19 11.25
CA ASP A 222 18.00 -4.54 10.78
C ASP A 222 16.64 -4.64 10.07
N LYS A 223 15.61 -3.93 10.56
CA LYS A 223 14.28 -3.92 9.91
C LYS A 223 14.32 -3.23 8.54
N MET A 224 15.07 -2.13 8.42
CA MET A 224 15.27 -1.39 7.18
C MET A 224 16.12 -2.21 6.20
N GLU A 225 17.21 -2.80 6.67
CA GLU A 225 18.13 -3.62 5.86
C GLU A 225 17.47 -4.88 5.32
N ARG A 226 16.60 -5.54 6.11
CA ARG A 226 15.80 -6.68 5.62
C ARG A 226 14.86 -6.32 4.46
N ARG A 227 14.53 -5.04 4.29
CA ARG A 227 13.78 -4.52 3.14
C ARG A 227 14.69 -4.09 1.98
N GLY A 228 16.00 -4.31 2.08
CA GLY A 228 16.99 -3.88 1.08
C GLY A 228 17.21 -2.36 1.06
N LEU A 229 16.87 -1.67 2.16
CA LEU A 229 17.02 -0.22 2.27
C LEU A 229 18.32 0.14 2.99
N ASN A 230 18.93 1.26 2.59
CA ASN A 230 19.99 1.93 3.34
C ASN A 230 19.50 3.33 3.79
N VAL A 231 20.31 4.03 4.59
CA VAL A 231 19.96 5.34 5.16
C VAL A 231 19.58 6.36 4.10
N ASP A 232 20.32 6.44 2.99
CA ASP A 232 20.04 7.38 1.90
C ASP A 232 18.70 7.06 1.21
N THR A 233 18.47 5.78 0.89
CA THR A 233 17.23 5.32 0.24
C THR A 233 16.03 5.57 1.13
N LEU A 234 16.16 5.31 2.44
CA LEU A 234 15.12 5.62 3.42
C LEU A 234 14.86 7.13 3.50
N THR A 235 15.91 7.95 3.57
CA THR A 235 15.79 9.42 3.63
C THR A 235 15.04 9.96 2.41
N LEU A 236 15.40 9.51 1.20
CA LEU A 236 14.72 9.90 -0.03
C LEU A 236 13.26 9.41 -0.07
N ALA A 237 13.00 8.19 0.41
CA ALA A 237 11.64 7.66 0.47
C ALA A 237 10.74 8.48 1.42
N LEU A 238 11.27 8.91 2.58
CA LEU A 238 10.53 9.76 3.52
C LEU A 238 10.29 11.16 2.95
N ALA A 239 11.30 11.77 2.32
CA ALA A 239 11.15 13.06 1.64
C ALA A 239 10.03 13.00 0.59
N TRP A 240 9.95 11.90 -0.15
CA TRP A 240 8.88 11.67 -1.09
C TRP A 240 7.51 11.54 -0.41
N VAL A 241 7.38 10.77 0.67
CA VAL A 241 6.13 10.65 1.45
C VAL A 241 5.68 12.01 1.99
N ASN A 242 6.60 12.81 2.54
CA ASN A 242 6.32 14.15 3.05
C ASN A 242 5.83 15.10 1.94
N GLY A 243 6.30 14.90 0.71
CA GLY A 243 5.91 15.67 -0.47
C GLY A 243 4.75 15.09 -1.28
N LEU A 244 4.00 14.10 -0.77
CA LEU A 244 2.92 13.46 -1.54
C LEU A 244 1.67 14.30 -1.72
N SER A 245 1.38 15.20 -0.78
CA SER A 245 0.20 16.05 -0.85
C SER A 245 0.48 17.48 -0.37
N PRO A 246 1.38 18.20 -1.07
CA PRO A 246 1.55 19.63 -0.83
C PRO A 246 0.20 20.32 -1.09
N ASP A 247 -0.14 21.27 -0.22
CA ASP A 247 -1.39 22.02 -0.30
C ASP A 247 -2.66 21.16 -0.27
N CYS A 248 -2.59 19.97 0.36
CA CYS A 248 -3.72 19.04 0.52
C CYS A 248 -4.31 18.52 -0.80
N ARG A 249 -3.56 18.56 -1.91
CA ARG A 249 -3.98 17.98 -3.18
C ARG A 249 -3.48 16.56 -3.27
N VAL A 250 -4.37 15.59 -3.39
CA VAL A 250 -3.98 14.19 -3.23
C VAL A 250 -3.56 13.61 -4.57
N HIS A 251 -2.32 13.12 -4.63
CA HIS A 251 -1.90 12.23 -5.69
C HIS A 251 -2.34 10.79 -5.36
N SER A 252 -3.61 10.49 -5.64
CA SER A 252 -4.27 9.20 -5.33
C SER A 252 -3.59 7.96 -5.92
N ALA A 253 -2.64 8.13 -6.85
CA ALA A 253 -1.81 7.06 -7.39
C ALA A 253 -0.82 6.44 -6.38
N PHE A 254 -0.60 7.08 -5.23
CA PHE A 254 0.51 6.72 -4.32
C PHE A 254 0.08 6.20 -2.94
N MET A 255 -1.14 6.51 -2.53
CA MET A 255 -1.70 6.05 -1.26
C MET A 255 -3.10 5.48 -1.48
N ARG A 256 -3.43 4.44 -0.71
CA ARG A 256 -4.80 3.92 -0.60
C ARG A 256 -5.22 3.86 0.86
N GLN A 257 -6.52 3.90 1.11
CA GLN A 257 -7.03 3.74 2.47
C GLN A 257 -6.63 2.38 3.07
N GLY A 258 -6.27 2.40 4.35
CA GLY A 258 -6.16 1.21 5.18
C GLY A 258 -7.49 0.46 5.26
N ARG A 259 -7.42 -0.82 5.62
CA ARG A 259 -8.61 -1.66 5.83
C ARG A 259 -9.12 -1.55 7.26
#